data_AF-A0A8B6CP16-F1
#
_entry.id   AF-A0A8B6CP16-F1
#
_cell.length_a   1.000
_cell.length_b   1.000
_cell.length_c   1.000
_cell.angle_alpha   90.00
_cell.angle_beta   90.00
_cell.angle_gamma   90.00
#
_symmetry.space_group_name_H-M   'P 1'
#
loop_
_entity.id
_entity.type
_entity.pdbx_description
1 polymer ?
#
loop_
_entity_poly.entity_id
_entity_poly.type
_entity_poly.pdbx_seq_one_letter_code
_entity_poly.pdbx_strand_id
1 'polypeptide(L)'
;MIYLQDRPPKVLNNVLEKAKFLKFMPSTDGTLHSVNNLFDPTSNFLKNLLYGEGVFPNENFIQENGINQSFLQSLGLKTEDNISSDDVVQVATSIHMFVNGMEEKKNTKAEKLISYLKEHEEHIKYKALQKIKGLKWVPIEHEKPDDYPYKLGWYGSKTFCSPDEVKSMQFKNLNWNSLSIGNAWICSQNRLLLVISGVKNQNQMMLLNTIEMLSNSYERRQNAEYLHITKHIIGYLFKLWEAGTLNDETIKKLNAMDYIPTNSQGFKSAHIVVQEIRNKHINYILEPYIFELARDVADFSKLFIELGMKGDVDFHVLKSLLQRISAKYMSEEETPADKNELEKDQTLTYNILKSIVDMEINKSELSEILIPINSSREELHRF
;
A
#
# COMPACT_ATOMS: atom_id res chain seq x y z
N MET A 1 -67.77 -20.55 -0.96
CA MET A 1 -66.60 -20.09 -0.17
C MET A 1 -66.51 -18.58 -0.33
N ILE A 2 -66.37 -17.84 0.78
CA ILE A 2 -66.01 -16.42 0.70
C ILE A 2 -64.49 -16.38 0.67
N TYR A 3 -63.90 -15.87 -0.41
CA TYR A 3 -62.46 -15.76 -0.53
C TYR A 3 -61.97 -14.50 0.20
N LEU A 4 -60.71 -14.50 0.63
CA LEU A 4 -60.10 -13.34 1.32
C LEU A 4 -60.15 -12.07 0.47
N GLN A 5 -60.07 -12.21 -0.86
CA GLN A 5 -60.21 -11.12 -1.83
C GLN A 5 -61.62 -10.49 -1.86
N ASP A 6 -62.64 -11.19 -1.37
CA ASP A 6 -64.04 -10.72 -1.34
C ASP A 6 -64.35 -9.92 -0.06
N ARG A 7 -63.37 -9.77 0.85
CA ARG A 7 -63.52 -9.05 2.12
C ARG A 7 -63.18 -7.56 1.97
N PRO A 8 -63.74 -6.69 2.83
CA PRO A 8 -63.38 -5.28 2.84
C PRO A 8 -61.86 -5.08 2.98
N PRO A 9 -61.26 -4.07 2.32
CA PRO A 9 -59.81 -3.84 2.34
C PRO A 9 -59.22 -3.78 3.76
N LYS A 10 -59.98 -3.24 4.72
CA LYS A 10 -59.59 -3.16 6.13
C LYS A 10 -59.43 -4.53 6.79
N VAL A 11 -60.27 -5.50 6.43
CA VAL A 11 -60.20 -6.88 6.94
C VAL A 11 -59.02 -7.60 6.30
N LEU A 12 -58.83 -7.44 4.99
CA LEU A 12 -57.69 -7.99 4.27
C LEU A 12 -56.37 -7.47 4.86
N ASN A 13 -56.24 -6.16 5.08
CA ASN A 13 -55.06 -5.55 5.69
C ASN A 13 -54.81 -6.10 7.11
N ASN A 14 -55.84 -6.24 7.95
CA ASN A 14 -55.69 -6.82 9.28
C ASN A 14 -55.22 -8.30 9.24
N VAL A 15 -55.68 -9.08 8.26
CA VAL A 15 -55.24 -10.47 8.08
C VAL A 15 -53.79 -10.50 7.59
N LEU A 16 -53.44 -9.67 6.60
CA LEU A 16 -52.07 -9.56 6.09
C LEU A 16 -51.11 -9.15 7.20
N GLU A 17 -51.45 -8.14 8.00
CA GLU A 17 -50.65 -7.69 9.15
C GLU A 17 -50.38 -8.81 10.15
N LYS A 18 -51.38 -9.65 10.45
CA LYS A 18 -51.18 -10.82 11.33
C LYS A 18 -50.38 -11.92 10.65
N ALA A 19 -50.58 -12.14 9.35
CA ALA A 19 -49.89 -13.16 8.57
C ALA A 19 -48.39 -12.89 8.46
N LYS A 20 -47.94 -11.61 8.49
CA LYS A 20 -46.52 -11.24 8.44
C LYS A 20 -45.67 -11.98 9.48
N PHE A 21 -46.23 -12.23 10.66
CA PHE A 21 -45.53 -12.80 11.80
C PHE A 21 -45.69 -14.33 11.91
N LEU A 22 -46.59 -14.94 11.14
CA LEU A 22 -46.80 -16.38 11.19
C LEU A 22 -45.63 -17.12 10.54
N LYS A 23 -45.13 -18.15 11.22
CA LYS A 23 -44.09 -19.05 10.67
C LYS A 23 -44.76 -20.10 9.80
N PHE A 24 -44.84 -19.84 8.50
CA PHE A 24 -45.42 -20.77 7.53
C PHE A 24 -44.61 -20.87 6.23
N MET A 25 -43.63 -20.00 6.02
CA MET A 25 -42.84 -19.98 4.80
C MET A 25 -41.57 -20.83 5.00
N PRO A 26 -41.42 -21.96 4.31
CA PRO A 26 -40.16 -22.69 4.32
C PRO A 26 -39.09 -21.86 3.63
N SER A 27 -37.90 -21.81 4.22
CA SER A 27 -36.74 -21.20 3.58
C SER A 27 -35.97 -22.22 2.73
N THR A 28 -34.89 -21.79 2.09
CA THR A 28 -34.01 -22.67 1.30
C THR A 28 -33.36 -23.79 2.10
N ASP A 29 -33.26 -23.67 3.44
CA ASP A 29 -32.76 -24.75 4.30
C ASP A 29 -33.86 -25.68 4.83
N GLY A 30 -35.13 -25.42 4.47
CA GLY A 30 -36.30 -26.19 4.87
C GLY A 30 -36.92 -25.78 6.20
N THR A 31 -36.33 -24.84 6.94
CA THR A 31 -36.90 -24.36 8.20
C THR A 31 -38.04 -23.36 7.96
N LEU A 32 -39.03 -23.35 8.85
CA LEU A 32 -40.20 -22.48 8.73
C LEU A 32 -39.95 -21.11 9.36
N HIS A 33 -40.05 -20.07 8.53
CA HIS A 33 -39.89 -18.68 8.91
C HIS A 33 -41.17 -17.87 8.71
N SER A 34 -41.22 -16.74 9.40
CA SER A 34 -42.15 -15.65 9.09
C SER A 34 -41.64 -14.92 7.85
N VAL A 35 -42.54 -14.51 6.94
CA VAL A 35 -42.15 -13.87 5.68
C VAL A 35 -41.34 -12.59 5.92
N ASN A 36 -41.64 -11.86 7.00
CA ASN A 36 -40.90 -10.66 7.40
C ASN A 36 -39.46 -10.90 7.90
N ASN A 37 -39.06 -12.16 8.05
CA ASN A 37 -37.69 -12.55 8.39
C ASN A 37 -36.89 -13.03 7.17
N LEU A 38 -37.52 -13.16 6.00
CA LEU A 38 -36.90 -13.63 4.76
C LEU A 38 -36.59 -12.46 3.82
N PHE A 39 -35.57 -12.62 2.98
CA PHE A 39 -35.15 -11.64 1.99
C PHE A 39 -35.80 -11.87 0.62
N ASP A 40 -35.94 -10.81 -0.17
CA ASP A 40 -36.52 -10.87 -1.50
C ASP A 40 -35.60 -11.63 -2.47
N PRO A 41 -36.02 -12.81 -3.00
CA PRO A 41 -35.23 -13.58 -3.95
C PRO A 41 -35.14 -12.96 -5.35
N THR A 42 -35.85 -11.87 -5.66
CA THR A 42 -35.73 -11.20 -6.96
C THR A 42 -34.54 -10.24 -7.05
N SER A 43 -33.96 -9.83 -5.92
CA SER A 43 -32.74 -9.02 -5.92
C SER A 43 -31.53 -9.90 -6.18
N ASN A 44 -30.89 -9.69 -7.33
CA ASN A 44 -29.61 -10.32 -7.65
C ASN A 44 -28.51 -9.91 -6.66
N PHE A 45 -28.58 -8.71 -6.09
CA PHE A 45 -27.64 -8.27 -5.08
C PHE A 45 -27.79 -9.10 -3.80
N LEU A 46 -29.01 -9.23 -3.28
CA LEU A 46 -29.29 -10.04 -2.09
C LEU A 46 -28.92 -11.51 -2.32
N LYS A 47 -29.30 -12.09 -3.46
CA LYS A 47 -28.96 -13.48 -3.81
C LYS A 47 -27.46 -13.75 -3.76
N ASN A 48 -26.65 -12.80 -4.21
CA ASN A 48 -25.19 -12.90 -4.17
C ASN A 48 -24.62 -12.67 -2.76
N LEU A 49 -25.11 -11.65 -2.04
CA LEU A 49 -24.63 -11.29 -0.71
C LEU A 49 -24.98 -12.34 0.37
N LEU A 50 -26.17 -12.94 0.28
CA LEU A 50 -26.71 -13.88 1.26
C LEU A 50 -26.71 -15.32 0.73
N TYR A 51 -25.87 -15.59 -0.28
CA TYR A 51 -25.74 -16.93 -0.85
C TYR A 51 -25.41 -17.97 0.23
N GLY A 52 -26.23 -19.02 0.31
CA GLY A 52 -26.04 -20.13 1.24
C GLY A 52 -26.48 -19.87 2.69
N GLU A 53 -27.12 -18.72 2.98
CA GLU A 53 -27.51 -18.36 4.36
C GLU A 53 -28.87 -18.94 4.82
N GLY A 54 -29.63 -19.61 3.94
CA GLY A 54 -30.93 -20.13 4.35
C GLY A 54 -32.03 -19.06 4.51
N VAL A 55 -31.82 -17.83 4.03
CA VAL A 55 -32.68 -16.66 4.34
C VAL A 55 -33.64 -16.25 3.22
N PHE A 56 -33.76 -17.07 2.18
CA PHE A 56 -34.71 -16.86 1.08
C PHE A 56 -35.88 -17.82 1.19
N PRO A 57 -37.09 -17.42 0.75
CA PRO A 57 -38.20 -18.35 0.57
C PRO A 57 -37.82 -19.52 -0.35
N ASN A 58 -38.35 -20.71 -0.05
CA ASN A 58 -38.14 -21.88 -0.89
C ASN A 58 -38.88 -21.73 -2.24
N GLU A 59 -38.13 -21.67 -3.34
CA GLU A 59 -38.70 -21.46 -4.68
C GLU A 59 -39.65 -22.60 -5.11
N ASN A 60 -39.36 -23.85 -4.73
CA ASN A 60 -40.23 -24.99 -5.06
C ASN A 60 -41.57 -24.87 -4.34
N PHE A 61 -41.56 -24.53 -3.04
CA PHE A 61 -42.78 -24.33 -2.28
C PHE A 61 -43.65 -23.20 -2.86
N ILE A 62 -43.03 -22.09 -3.28
CA ILE A 62 -43.73 -20.99 -3.92
C ILE A 62 -44.42 -21.44 -5.22
N GLN A 63 -43.69 -22.18 -6.07
CA GLN A 63 -44.20 -22.66 -7.35
C GLN A 63 -45.33 -23.68 -7.18
N GLU A 64 -45.15 -24.69 -6.31
CA GLU A 64 -46.13 -25.74 -6.05
C GLU A 64 -47.44 -25.20 -5.47
N ASN A 65 -47.36 -24.13 -4.67
CA ASN A 65 -48.53 -23.53 -4.01
C ASN A 65 -49.06 -22.28 -4.74
N GLY A 66 -48.52 -21.93 -5.90
CA GLY A 66 -48.96 -20.78 -6.71
C GLY A 66 -48.88 -19.43 -5.96
N ILE A 67 -47.90 -19.28 -5.05
CA ILE A 67 -47.77 -18.07 -4.24
C ILE A 67 -47.16 -16.96 -5.10
N ASN A 68 -47.84 -15.82 -5.18
CA ASN A 68 -47.34 -14.69 -5.95
C ASN A 68 -46.21 -13.96 -5.19
N GLN A 69 -45.14 -13.57 -5.89
CA GLN A 69 -44.06 -12.75 -5.34
C GLN A 69 -44.57 -11.42 -4.76
N SER A 70 -45.52 -10.77 -5.43
CA SER A 70 -46.11 -9.51 -4.95
C SER A 70 -46.86 -9.67 -3.62
N PHE A 71 -47.43 -10.85 -3.39
CA PHE A 71 -48.05 -11.19 -2.12
C PHE A 71 -47.00 -11.33 -1.01
N LEU A 72 -45.87 -11.99 -1.27
CA LEU A 72 -44.78 -12.09 -0.30
C LEU A 72 -44.17 -10.72 0.03
N GLN A 73 -44.01 -9.85 -0.97
CA GLN A 73 -43.61 -8.47 -0.76
C GLN A 73 -44.61 -7.72 0.13
N SER A 74 -45.93 -7.90 -0.08
CA SER A 74 -46.97 -7.30 0.77
C SER A 74 -46.95 -7.81 2.23
N LEU A 75 -46.43 -9.02 2.44
CA LEU A 75 -46.21 -9.61 3.77
C LEU A 75 -44.91 -9.15 4.44
N GLY A 76 -44.10 -8.34 3.75
CA GLY A 76 -42.93 -7.68 4.32
C GLY A 76 -41.61 -8.41 4.09
N LEU A 77 -41.42 -9.06 2.94
CA LEU A 77 -40.08 -9.53 2.52
C LEU A 77 -39.05 -8.39 2.67
N LYS A 78 -37.89 -8.74 3.24
CA LYS A 78 -36.79 -7.81 3.42
C LYS A 78 -36.13 -7.47 2.09
N THR A 79 -35.94 -6.19 1.84
CA THR A 79 -35.14 -5.66 0.72
C THR A 79 -33.71 -5.34 1.17
N GLU A 80 -32.92 -4.75 0.28
CA GLU A 80 -31.54 -4.33 0.54
C GLU A 80 -31.46 -3.33 1.71
N ASP A 81 -32.43 -2.43 1.84
CA ASP A 81 -32.53 -1.46 2.94
C ASP A 81 -32.80 -2.10 4.31
N ASN A 82 -33.21 -3.38 4.34
CA ASN A 82 -33.54 -4.10 5.57
C ASN A 82 -32.38 -4.96 6.08
N ILE A 83 -31.21 -4.93 5.44
CA ILE A 83 -30.01 -5.62 5.90
C ILE A 83 -29.55 -4.98 7.22
N SER A 84 -29.57 -5.77 8.30
CA SER A 84 -29.16 -5.33 9.62
C SER A 84 -27.65 -5.47 9.86
N SER A 85 -27.16 -4.85 10.94
CA SER A 85 -25.77 -5.03 11.35
C SER A 85 -25.44 -6.48 11.75
N ASP A 86 -26.41 -7.27 12.19
CA ASP A 86 -26.20 -8.68 12.52
C ASP A 86 -26.13 -9.54 11.25
N ASP A 87 -26.91 -9.22 10.21
CA ASP A 87 -26.81 -9.86 8.89
C ASP A 87 -25.41 -9.63 8.29
N VAL A 88 -24.86 -8.41 8.41
CA VAL A 88 -23.47 -8.09 7.99
C VAL A 88 -22.44 -8.97 8.71
N VAL A 89 -22.59 -9.14 10.03
CA VAL A 89 -21.69 -9.99 10.83
C VAL A 89 -21.81 -11.45 10.40
N GLN A 90 -23.02 -11.92 10.15
CA GLN A 90 -23.27 -13.29 9.68
C GLN A 90 -22.62 -13.53 8.32
N VAL A 91 -22.80 -12.62 7.35
CA VAL A 91 -22.17 -12.70 6.02
C VAL A 91 -20.66 -12.75 6.15
N ALA A 92 -20.04 -11.83 6.91
CA ALA A 92 -18.58 -11.82 7.11
C ALA A 92 -18.08 -13.11 7.77
N THR A 93 -18.83 -13.65 8.73
CA THR A 93 -18.52 -14.92 9.40
C THR A 93 -18.61 -16.10 8.43
N SER A 94 -19.62 -16.11 7.57
CA SER A 94 -19.78 -17.16 6.55
C SER A 94 -18.60 -17.18 5.56
N ILE A 95 -18.11 -16.01 5.13
CA ILE A 95 -16.95 -15.90 4.24
C ILE A 95 -15.70 -16.37 4.97
N HIS A 96 -15.54 -15.99 6.24
CA HIS A 96 -14.41 -16.44 7.05
C HIS A 96 -14.36 -17.97 7.20
N MET A 97 -15.52 -18.60 7.42
CA MET A 97 -15.66 -20.04 7.66
C MET A 97 -15.78 -20.87 6.37
N PHE A 98 -15.85 -20.21 5.20
CA PHE A 98 -16.14 -20.86 3.93
C PHE A 98 -15.08 -21.91 3.57
N VAL A 99 -15.52 -23.16 3.35
CA VAL A 99 -14.67 -24.32 3.04
C VAL A 99 -14.27 -24.34 1.56
N ASN A 100 -13.07 -24.87 1.25
CA ASN A 100 -12.50 -24.95 -0.10
C ASN A 100 -13.46 -25.62 -1.11
N GLY A 101 -13.56 -25.07 -2.33
CA GLY A 101 -14.33 -25.66 -3.44
C GLY A 101 -15.36 -24.76 -4.15
N MET A 102 -15.64 -23.54 -3.66
CA MET A 102 -16.47 -22.53 -4.36
C MET A 102 -15.88 -21.11 -4.23
N GLU A 103 -14.63 -20.92 -4.63
CA GLU A 103 -13.91 -19.63 -4.49
C GLU A 103 -14.58 -18.48 -5.23
N GLU A 104 -15.11 -18.72 -6.44
CA GLU A 104 -15.81 -17.68 -7.23
C GLU A 104 -17.05 -17.12 -6.50
N LYS A 105 -17.87 -17.99 -5.90
CA LYS A 105 -19.06 -17.58 -5.14
C LYS A 105 -18.68 -16.85 -3.86
N LYS A 106 -17.61 -17.30 -3.21
CA LYS A 106 -17.05 -16.66 -2.01
C LYS A 106 -16.53 -15.26 -2.33
N ASN A 107 -15.80 -15.08 -3.45
CA ASN A 107 -15.33 -13.79 -3.94
C ASN A 107 -16.50 -12.85 -4.24
N THR A 108 -17.49 -13.34 -5.00
CA THR A 108 -18.70 -12.57 -5.34
C THR A 108 -19.41 -12.08 -4.08
N LYS A 109 -19.58 -12.95 -3.08
CA LYS A 109 -20.21 -12.62 -1.80
C LYS A 109 -19.43 -11.52 -1.06
N ALA A 110 -18.11 -11.63 -1.02
CA ALA A 110 -17.24 -10.63 -0.39
C ALA A 110 -17.26 -9.28 -1.11
N GLU A 111 -17.26 -9.27 -2.44
CA GLU A 111 -17.38 -8.05 -3.25
C GLU A 111 -18.72 -7.34 -3.00
N LYS A 112 -19.82 -8.09 -2.92
CA LYS A 112 -21.13 -7.51 -2.57
C LYS A 112 -21.15 -6.96 -1.15
N LEU A 113 -20.50 -7.62 -0.20
CA LEU A 113 -20.38 -7.11 1.17
C LEU A 113 -19.60 -5.79 1.21
N ILE A 114 -18.50 -5.68 0.47
CA ILE A 114 -17.72 -4.42 0.36
C ILE A 114 -18.56 -3.32 -0.27
N SER A 115 -19.31 -3.64 -1.32
CA SER A 115 -20.18 -2.69 -2.03
C SER A 115 -21.29 -2.19 -1.10
N TYR A 116 -21.95 -3.10 -0.38
CA TYR A 116 -22.97 -2.77 0.63
C TYR A 116 -22.43 -1.80 1.68
N LEU A 117 -21.28 -2.14 2.28
CA LEU A 117 -20.68 -1.31 3.33
C LEU A 117 -20.32 0.08 2.78
N LYS A 118 -19.89 0.18 1.53
CA LYS A 118 -19.54 1.48 0.92
C LYS A 118 -20.75 2.39 0.79
N GLU A 119 -21.91 1.84 0.47
CA GLU A 119 -23.14 2.60 0.22
C GLU A 119 -23.91 2.91 1.51
N HIS A 120 -23.82 2.03 2.52
CA HIS A 120 -24.59 2.13 3.76
C HIS A 120 -23.73 2.38 5.00
N GLU A 121 -22.62 3.11 4.85
CA GLU A 121 -21.62 3.34 5.92
C GLU A 121 -22.25 3.80 7.24
N GLU A 122 -23.18 4.74 7.16
CA GLU A 122 -23.79 5.40 8.32
C GLU A 122 -24.77 4.50 9.10
N HIS A 123 -25.24 3.42 8.49
CA HIS A 123 -26.27 2.54 9.05
C HIS A 123 -25.69 1.35 9.82
N ILE A 124 -24.38 1.12 9.72
CA ILE A 124 -23.71 -0.01 10.36
C ILE A 124 -23.20 0.37 11.75
N LYS A 125 -23.70 -0.33 12.77
CA LYS A 125 -23.30 -0.10 14.15
C LYS A 125 -21.80 -0.43 14.34
N TYR A 126 -21.08 0.45 15.02
CA TYR A 126 -19.66 0.23 15.35
C TYR A 126 -19.37 -1.12 16.04
N LYS A 127 -20.29 -1.62 16.87
CA LYS A 127 -20.16 -2.95 17.50
C LYS A 127 -20.09 -4.09 16.48
N ALA A 128 -20.82 -4.01 15.37
CA ALA A 128 -20.75 -5.00 14.29
C ALA A 128 -19.44 -4.89 13.53
N LEU A 129 -18.99 -3.66 13.27
CA LEU A 129 -17.68 -3.38 12.67
C LEU A 129 -16.53 -4.02 13.48
N GLN A 130 -16.58 -3.92 14.82
CA GLN A 130 -15.60 -4.57 15.69
C GLN A 130 -15.63 -6.10 15.63
N LYS A 131 -16.82 -6.71 15.44
CA LYS A 131 -16.92 -8.17 15.29
C LYS A 131 -16.32 -8.67 13.98
N ILE A 132 -16.51 -7.94 12.88
CA ILE A 132 -16.01 -8.35 11.56
C ILE A 132 -14.54 -7.99 11.32
N LYS A 133 -13.96 -7.18 12.21
CA LYS A 133 -12.60 -6.65 12.11
C LYS A 133 -11.50 -7.73 12.06
N GLY A 134 -11.67 -8.81 12.85
CA GLY A 134 -10.72 -9.92 12.90
C GLY A 134 -11.02 -11.06 11.92
N LEU A 135 -12.14 -11.00 11.20
CA LEU A 135 -12.60 -12.08 10.32
C LEU A 135 -11.95 -11.96 8.94
N LYS A 136 -11.51 -13.08 8.36
CA LYS A 136 -10.92 -13.12 7.00
C LYS A 136 -12.00 -13.12 5.91
N TRP A 137 -12.54 -11.96 5.59
CA TRP A 137 -13.60 -11.81 4.59
C TRP A 137 -13.26 -10.81 3.48
N VAL A 138 -12.15 -10.08 3.59
CA VAL A 138 -11.75 -9.13 2.56
C VAL A 138 -10.93 -9.87 1.49
N PRO A 139 -11.36 -9.87 0.22
CA PRO A 139 -10.66 -10.57 -0.86
C PRO A 139 -9.31 -9.92 -1.14
N ILE A 140 -8.33 -10.74 -1.50
CA ILE A 140 -6.98 -10.32 -1.88
C ILE A 140 -6.81 -10.55 -3.38
N GLU A 141 -6.16 -9.61 -4.07
CA GLU A 141 -5.78 -9.77 -5.47
C GLU A 141 -4.83 -10.96 -5.63
N HIS A 142 -5.26 -11.96 -6.40
CA HIS A 142 -4.51 -13.20 -6.59
C HIS A 142 -3.45 -13.10 -7.66
N GLU A 143 -3.76 -12.38 -8.73
CA GLU A 143 -2.93 -12.32 -9.92
C GLU A 143 -1.85 -11.27 -9.72
N LYS A 144 -0.61 -11.73 -9.81
CA LYS A 144 0.55 -10.86 -9.83
C LYS A 144 0.50 -10.04 -11.13
N PRO A 145 0.52 -8.70 -11.08
CA PRO A 145 0.62 -7.88 -12.28
C PRO A 145 1.90 -8.21 -13.06
N ASP A 146 1.81 -8.23 -14.39
CA ASP A 146 2.92 -8.57 -15.28
C ASP A 146 4.12 -7.61 -15.12
N ASP A 147 3.85 -6.36 -14.75
CA ASP A 147 4.81 -5.28 -14.49
C ASP A 147 5.28 -5.24 -13.02
N TYR A 148 4.94 -6.23 -12.20
CA TYR A 148 5.36 -6.24 -10.79
C TYR A 148 6.79 -6.79 -10.62
N PRO A 149 7.69 -6.08 -9.91
CA PRO A 149 9.07 -6.52 -9.73
C PRO A 149 9.18 -7.94 -9.17
N TYR A 150 9.98 -8.80 -9.79
CA TYR A 150 9.95 -10.23 -9.46
C TYR A 150 10.62 -10.60 -8.14
N LYS A 151 11.59 -9.80 -7.69
CA LYS A 151 12.22 -9.94 -6.38
C LYS A 151 11.36 -9.45 -5.22
N LEU A 152 10.31 -8.67 -5.52
CA LEU A 152 9.31 -8.33 -4.53
C LEU A 152 8.36 -9.52 -4.35
N GLY A 153 8.16 -9.93 -3.10
CA GLY A 153 7.24 -11.02 -2.78
C GLY A 153 5.81 -10.68 -3.20
N TRP A 154 5.16 -11.56 -3.94
CA TRP A 154 3.73 -11.49 -4.22
C TRP A 154 2.95 -12.44 -3.32
N TYR A 155 1.80 -12.00 -2.82
CA TYR A 155 0.93 -12.83 -1.99
C TYR A 155 0.11 -13.80 -2.87
N GLY A 156 0.71 -14.91 -3.27
CA GLY A 156 0.07 -15.89 -4.17
C GLY A 156 -0.74 -17.01 -3.48
N SER A 157 -0.79 -17.09 -2.15
CA SER A 157 -1.40 -18.26 -1.45
C SER A 157 -2.64 -17.97 -0.60
N LYS A 158 -2.96 -16.70 -0.33
CA LYS A 158 -4.12 -16.32 0.50
C LYS A 158 -5.21 -15.69 -0.37
N THR A 159 -6.44 -16.15 -0.20
CA THR A 159 -7.64 -15.64 -0.89
C THR A 159 -8.34 -14.51 -0.14
N PHE A 160 -8.26 -14.54 1.19
CA PHE A 160 -8.90 -13.54 2.04
C PHE A 160 -8.01 -13.15 3.21
N CYS A 161 -8.18 -11.91 3.66
CA CYS A 161 -7.56 -11.33 4.83
C CYS A 161 -8.60 -10.66 5.72
N SER A 162 -8.21 -10.38 6.96
CA SER A 162 -9.05 -9.60 7.86
C SER A 162 -8.86 -8.10 7.66
N PRO A 163 -9.85 -7.28 8.04
CA PRO A 163 -9.66 -5.85 8.13
C PRO A 163 -8.43 -5.45 8.98
N ASP A 164 -8.10 -6.16 10.07
CA ASP A 164 -6.86 -5.91 10.83
C ASP A 164 -5.57 -6.12 10.01
N GLU A 165 -5.62 -7.02 9.04
CA GLU A 165 -4.53 -7.28 8.11
C GLU A 165 -4.51 -6.21 6.99
N VAL A 166 -5.50 -5.31 6.86
CA VAL A 166 -5.39 -4.12 6.00
C VAL A 166 -4.47 -3.12 6.67
N LYS A 167 -3.33 -2.76 6.08
CA LYS A 167 -2.58 -1.57 6.52
C LYS A 167 -2.53 -0.51 5.40
N SER A 168 -3.48 0.43 5.46
CA SER A 168 -3.62 1.74 4.77
C SER A 168 -3.00 1.99 3.37
N MET A 169 -3.76 1.78 2.30
CA MET A 169 -4.71 2.70 1.61
C MET A 169 -4.51 4.24 1.51
N GLN A 170 -3.39 4.86 1.88
CA GLN A 170 -3.17 6.28 1.51
C GLN A 170 -2.72 6.49 0.05
N PHE A 171 -2.68 5.42 -0.73
CA PHE A 171 -2.20 5.45 -2.12
C PHE A 171 -3.33 5.60 -3.16
N LYS A 172 -4.56 5.96 -2.76
CA LYS A 172 -5.72 6.01 -3.67
C LYS A 172 -5.68 7.11 -4.75
N ASN A 173 -4.83 8.14 -4.59
CA ASN A 173 -4.58 9.15 -5.64
C ASN A 173 -3.36 8.81 -6.50
N LEU A 174 -2.85 7.57 -6.42
CA LEU A 174 -1.68 7.11 -7.14
C LEU A 174 -2.19 6.06 -8.12
N ASN A 175 -2.36 6.51 -9.36
CA ASN A 175 -2.80 5.65 -10.45
C ASN A 175 -1.67 4.63 -10.73
N TRP A 176 -2.05 3.35 -10.62
CA TRP A 176 -1.35 2.10 -10.97
C TRP A 176 -0.20 1.60 -10.04
N ASN A 177 -0.36 0.35 -9.62
CA ASN A 177 0.61 -0.62 -9.09
C ASN A 177 1.45 -0.25 -7.85
N SER A 178 0.69 -0.22 -6.76
CA SER A 178 1.03 -0.17 -5.35
C SER A 178 2.06 -1.19 -4.86
N LEU A 179 2.49 -0.94 -3.64
CA LEU A 179 3.54 -1.64 -2.94
C LEU A 179 3.07 -2.82 -2.13
N SER A 180 3.76 -3.97 -2.27
CA SER A 180 3.75 -4.99 -1.22
C SER A 180 4.64 -4.52 -0.08
N ILE A 181 4.05 -3.96 0.97
CA ILE A 181 4.70 -3.97 2.28
C ILE A 181 3.75 -4.67 3.17
N GLY A 182 4.29 -5.59 3.96
CA GLY A 182 3.51 -6.54 4.72
C GLY A 182 2.21 -5.94 5.24
N ASN A 183 1.14 -6.72 5.06
CA ASN A 183 -0.26 -6.49 5.45
C ASN A 183 -1.18 -6.08 4.27
N ALA A 184 -1.77 -7.13 3.69
CA ALA A 184 -2.87 -7.23 2.74
C ALA A 184 -3.12 -6.06 1.76
N TRP A 185 -2.97 -6.38 0.47
CA TRP A 185 -3.64 -5.65 -0.59
C TRP A 185 -5.14 -5.74 -0.42
N ILE A 186 -5.74 -4.61 -0.14
CA ILE A 186 -7.18 -4.47 -0.15
C ILE A 186 -7.48 -3.37 -1.15
N CYS A 187 -7.97 -3.81 -2.31
CA CYS A 187 -8.76 -2.99 -3.20
C CYS A 187 -10.04 -2.61 -2.44
N SER A 188 -9.96 -1.64 -1.55
CA SER A 188 -11.15 -0.95 -1.14
C SER A 188 -10.94 0.52 -1.30
N GLN A 189 -11.71 1.11 -2.18
CA GLN A 189 -12.00 2.53 -2.14
C GLN A 189 -12.77 2.94 -0.87
N ASN A 190 -12.98 2.01 0.07
CA ASN A 190 -13.99 2.05 1.10
C ASN A 190 -13.40 2.59 2.41
N ARG A 191 -13.78 3.82 2.75
CA ARG A 191 -13.37 4.53 3.97
C ARG A 191 -13.66 3.70 5.22
N LEU A 192 -14.73 2.92 5.23
CA LEU A 192 -15.06 2.06 6.37
C LEU A 192 -14.03 0.99 6.62
N LEU A 193 -13.47 0.35 5.61
CA LEU A 193 -12.46 -0.70 5.82
C LEU A 193 -11.20 -0.16 6.49
N LEU A 194 -10.87 1.12 6.27
CA LEU A 194 -9.81 1.82 6.99
C LEU A 194 -10.17 2.14 8.44
N VAL A 195 -11.42 2.53 8.69
CA VAL A 195 -11.91 2.79 10.04
C VAL A 195 -11.95 1.49 10.85
N ILE A 196 -12.42 0.39 10.23
CA ILE A 196 -12.53 -0.93 10.85
C ILE A 196 -11.15 -1.47 11.20
N SER A 197 -10.21 -1.44 10.24
CA SER A 197 -8.81 -1.88 10.46
C SER A 197 -8.11 -1.07 11.56
N GLY A 198 -8.66 0.10 11.93
CA GLY A 198 -8.06 0.97 12.93
C GLY A 198 -6.72 1.53 12.47
N VAL A 199 -6.49 1.55 11.15
CA VAL A 199 -5.27 2.14 10.61
C VAL A 199 -5.37 3.64 10.77
N LYS A 200 -4.78 4.12 11.85
CA LYS A 200 -4.50 5.54 12.04
C LYS A 200 -3.51 5.95 10.95
N ASN A 201 -3.71 7.14 10.38
CA ASN A 201 -3.00 7.74 9.24
C ASN A 201 -1.45 7.88 9.36
N GLN A 202 -0.75 7.13 10.21
CA GLN A 202 0.62 7.47 10.63
C GLN A 202 1.48 6.25 11.00
N ASN A 203 1.53 5.19 10.18
CA ASN A 203 2.60 4.19 10.37
C ASN A 203 3.82 4.52 9.50
N GLN A 204 4.57 5.57 9.88
CA GLN A 204 5.83 5.96 9.23
C GLN A 204 6.86 4.82 9.24
N MET A 205 6.81 3.95 10.26
CA MET A 205 7.66 2.75 10.31
C MET A 205 7.36 1.75 9.19
N MET A 206 6.09 1.57 8.82
CA MET A 206 5.74 0.75 7.66
C MET A 206 6.30 1.35 6.38
N LEU A 207 6.19 2.69 6.23
CA LEU A 207 6.77 3.43 5.10
C LEU A 207 8.29 3.25 5.00
N LEU A 208 9.00 3.21 6.13
CA LEU A 208 10.45 2.98 6.10
C LEU A 208 10.82 1.56 5.68
N ASN A 209 10.17 0.55 6.28
CA ASN A 209 10.38 -0.85 5.92
C ASN A 209 10.12 -1.11 4.43
N THR A 210 9.20 -0.33 3.86
CA THR A 210 8.88 -0.33 2.44
C THR A 210 10.08 0.07 1.59
N ILE A 211 10.59 1.25 1.88
CA ILE A 211 11.68 1.87 1.15
C ILE A 211 12.89 0.94 1.25
N GLU A 212 13.05 0.27 2.40
CA GLU A 212 14.17 -0.61 2.69
C GLU A 212 14.10 -1.87 1.86
N MET A 213 12.91 -2.46 1.81
CA MET A 213 12.66 -3.59 0.95
C MET A 213 12.92 -3.26 -0.52
N LEU A 214 12.45 -2.11 -1.03
CA LEU A 214 12.69 -1.72 -2.43
C LEU A 214 14.16 -1.50 -2.74
N SER A 215 14.86 -0.82 -1.84
CA SER A 215 16.28 -0.55 -1.95
C SER A 215 17.07 -1.86 -2.01
N ASN A 216 16.76 -2.79 -1.11
CA ASN A 216 17.42 -4.10 -1.02
C ASN A 216 17.04 -5.07 -2.15
N SER A 217 15.82 -4.97 -2.69
CA SER A 217 15.34 -5.85 -3.76
C SER A 217 15.59 -5.30 -5.16
N TYR A 218 16.12 -4.07 -5.26
CA TYR A 218 16.25 -3.33 -6.50
C TYR A 218 16.91 -4.14 -7.62
N GLU A 219 16.35 -4.01 -8.82
CA GLU A 219 16.92 -4.62 -10.01
C GLU A 219 16.92 -3.67 -11.20
N ARG A 220 18.13 -3.46 -11.74
CA ARG A 220 18.40 -2.63 -12.91
C ARG A 220 17.53 -2.95 -14.13
N ARG A 221 17.15 -4.21 -14.33
CA ARG A 221 16.29 -4.64 -15.45
C ARG A 221 14.85 -4.13 -15.34
N GLN A 222 14.37 -3.86 -14.12
CA GLN A 222 13.02 -3.39 -13.82
C GLN A 222 13.05 -1.97 -13.21
N ASN A 223 14.02 -1.14 -13.64
CA ASN A 223 14.22 0.18 -13.05
C ASN A 223 12.98 1.08 -13.18
N ALA A 224 12.25 1.03 -14.29
CA ALA A 224 11.06 1.86 -14.50
C ALA A 224 9.96 1.52 -13.49
N GLU A 225 9.75 0.23 -13.22
CA GLU A 225 8.79 -0.31 -12.28
C GLU A 225 9.15 0.10 -10.84
N TYR A 226 10.42 -0.05 -10.46
CA TYR A 226 10.92 0.40 -9.15
C TYR A 226 10.83 1.91 -8.97
N LEU A 227 11.15 2.71 -10.00
CA LEU A 227 11.07 4.17 -9.94
C LEU A 227 9.63 4.64 -9.82
N HIS A 228 8.72 4.04 -10.57
CA HIS A 228 7.29 4.35 -10.48
C HIS A 228 6.78 4.14 -9.06
N ILE A 229 7.05 2.96 -8.51
CA ILE A 229 6.72 2.59 -7.13
C ILE A 229 7.34 3.58 -6.13
N THR A 230 8.62 3.92 -6.31
CA THR A 230 9.35 4.80 -5.41
C THR A 230 8.81 6.22 -5.41
N LYS A 231 8.50 6.76 -6.60
CA LYS A 231 7.95 8.11 -6.76
C LYS A 231 6.68 8.31 -5.92
N HIS A 232 5.83 7.29 -5.87
CA HIS A 232 4.59 7.28 -5.09
C HIS A 232 4.83 7.35 -3.58
N ILE A 233 5.79 6.58 -3.08
CA ILE A 233 6.16 6.51 -1.66
C ILE A 233 6.82 7.80 -1.20
N ILE A 234 7.77 8.28 -2.00
CA ILE A 234 8.49 9.52 -1.72
C ILE A 234 7.50 10.69 -1.79
N GLY A 235 6.56 10.69 -2.73
CA GLY A 235 5.49 11.69 -2.77
C GLY A 235 4.61 11.69 -1.51
N TYR A 236 4.39 10.53 -0.89
CA TYR A 236 3.73 10.46 0.40
C TYR A 236 4.61 10.95 1.55
N LEU A 237 5.88 10.55 1.58
CA LEU A 237 6.87 11.03 2.54
C LEU A 237 7.00 12.56 2.49
N PHE A 238 6.99 13.13 1.28
CA PHE A 238 7.02 14.56 1.01
C PHE A 238 5.81 15.27 1.60
N LYS A 239 4.59 14.73 1.45
CA LYS A 239 3.39 15.29 2.08
C LYS A 239 3.46 15.27 3.61
N LEU A 240 3.99 14.19 4.19
CA LEU A 240 4.17 14.10 5.65
C LEU A 240 5.18 15.13 6.17
N TRP A 241 6.24 15.35 5.39
CA TRP A 241 7.26 16.36 5.65
C TRP A 241 6.70 17.78 5.54
N GLU A 242 5.98 18.12 4.45
CA GLU A 242 5.33 19.43 4.28
C GLU A 242 4.32 19.73 5.40
N ALA A 243 3.62 18.70 5.88
CA ALA A 243 2.70 18.82 6.99
C ALA A 243 3.39 18.90 8.38
N GLY A 244 4.72 18.78 8.46
CA GLY A 244 5.48 18.80 9.71
C GLY A 244 5.19 17.60 10.62
N THR A 245 4.78 16.46 10.04
CA THR A 245 4.33 15.28 10.80
C THR A 245 5.37 14.17 10.90
N LEU A 246 6.49 14.28 10.19
CA LEU A 246 7.59 13.31 10.31
C LEU A 246 8.18 13.33 11.72
N ASN A 247 8.26 12.16 12.34
CA ASN A 247 8.87 12.03 13.65
C ASN A 247 10.40 11.91 13.55
N ASP A 248 11.09 12.25 14.63
CA ASP A 248 12.56 12.25 14.67
C ASP A 248 13.17 10.87 14.41
N GLU A 249 12.49 9.80 14.84
CA GLU A 249 12.92 8.42 14.57
C GLU A 249 12.93 8.12 13.08
N THR A 250 11.94 8.62 12.34
CA THR A 250 11.83 8.43 10.90
C THR A 250 12.92 9.18 10.16
N ILE A 251 13.17 10.44 10.54
CA ILE A 251 14.26 11.25 9.99
C ILE A 251 15.62 10.55 10.24
N LYS A 252 15.85 10.06 11.46
CA LYS A 252 17.08 9.34 11.81
C LYS A 252 17.29 8.09 10.96
N LYS A 253 16.22 7.32 10.70
CA LYS A 253 16.28 6.13 9.84
C LYS A 253 16.52 6.47 8.38
N LEU A 254 15.84 7.49 7.83
CA LEU A 254 16.08 7.97 6.47
C LEU A 254 17.55 8.40 6.27
N ASN A 255 18.13 9.08 7.25
CA ASN A 255 19.53 9.52 7.16
C ASN A 255 20.54 8.35 7.13
N ALA A 256 20.18 7.20 7.69
CA ALA A 256 21.04 6.01 7.75
C ALA A 256 20.87 5.07 6.53
N MET A 257 20.02 5.42 5.57
CA MET A 257 19.47 4.48 4.61
C MET A 257 19.73 4.92 3.17
N ASP A 258 19.84 3.94 2.28
CA ASP A 258 19.81 4.15 0.84
C ASP A 258 18.35 4.15 0.36
N TYR A 259 17.83 5.33 0.00
CA TYR A 259 16.42 5.47 -0.39
C TYR A 259 16.16 6.43 -1.56
N ILE A 260 17.17 7.19 -2.00
CA ILE A 260 17.02 8.11 -3.12
C ILE A 260 17.43 7.42 -4.41
N PRO A 261 16.52 7.29 -5.39
CA PRO A 261 16.88 6.77 -6.70
C PRO A 261 17.82 7.70 -7.46
N THR A 262 18.79 7.11 -8.16
CA THR A 262 19.83 7.83 -8.90
C THR A 262 19.78 7.53 -10.39
N ASN A 263 20.28 8.45 -11.23
CA ASN A 263 20.32 8.28 -12.69
C ASN A 263 21.16 7.06 -13.12
N SER A 264 22.19 6.72 -12.36
CA SER A 264 23.11 5.60 -12.66
C SER A 264 22.69 4.25 -12.06
N GLN A 265 21.42 4.18 -11.63
CA GLN A 265 20.66 3.00 -11.27
C GLN A 265 20.95 2.40 -9.89
N GLY A 266 20.00 2.61 -8.99
CA GLY A 266 20.00 2.12 -7.61
C GLY A 266 19.56 3.20 -6.64
N PHE A 267 19.41 2.80 -5.39
CA PHE A 267 19.07 3.68 -4.28
C PHE A 267 20.35 4.07 -3.54
N LYS A 268 20.42 5.32 -3.07
CA LYS A 268 21.55 5.89 -2.35
C LYS A 268 21.11 6.79 -1.20
N SER A 269 21.98 6.96 -0.23
CA SER A 269 21.80 7.92 0.86
C SER A 269 21.84 9.36 0.34
N ALA A 270 21.07 10.24 0.98
CA ALA A 270 21.02 11.66 0.63
C ALA A 270 22.39 12.33 0.58
N HIS A 271 23.29 11.96 1.50
CA HIS A 271 24.62 12.57 1.64
C HIS A 271 25.56 12.35 0.44
N ILE A 272 25.26 11.38 -0.43
CA ILE A 272 26.07 11.05 -1.61
C ILE A 272 25.33 11.33 -2.91
N VAL A 273 24.16 11.98 -2.85
CA VAL A 273 23.39 12.37 -4.01
C VAL A 273 23.45 13.88 -4.18
N VAL A 274 23.58 14.32 -5.43
CA VAL A 274 23.44 15.72 -5.85
C VAL A 274 22.22 15.87 -6.74
N GLN A 275 21.56 17.02 -6.68
CA GLN A 275 20.39 17.29 -7.53
C GLN A 275 20.75 17.28 -9.02
N GLU A 276 21.83 17.97 -9.40
CA GLU A 276 22.34 18.02 -10.77
C GLU A 276 23.83 18.41 -10.73
N ILE A 277 24.65 17.89 -11.65
CA ILE A 277 26.06 18.30 -11.77
C ILE A 277 26.13 19.45 -12.77
N ARG A 278 26.11 20.69 -12.27
CA ARG A 278 26.18 21.91 -13.11
C ARG A 278 27.56 22.57 -13.09
N ASN A 279 28.40 22.17 -12.16
CA ASN A 279 29.74 22.71 -12.04
C ASN A 279 30.58 22.46 -13.31
N LYS A 280 30.86 23.53 -14.07
CA LYS A 280 31.61 23.49 -15.34
C LYS A 280 33.01 22.91 -15.24
N HIS A 281 33.59 22.86 -14.04
CA HIS A 281 34.92 22.29 -13.78
C HIS A 281 34.88 20.77 -13.61
N ILE A 282 33.68 20.18 -13.59
CA ILE A 282 33.45 18.74 -13.47
C ILE A 282 33.04 18.20 -14.84
N ASN A 283 33.95 17.48 -15.48
CA ASN A 283 33.72 16.82 -16.77
C ASN A 283 34.11 15.32 -16.74
N TYR A 284 34.15 14.75 -15.54
CA TYR A 284 34.50 13.36 -15.27
C TYR A 284 33.45 12.71 -14.37
N ILE A 285 33.47 11.39 -14.34
CA ILE A 285 32.52 10.57 -13.58
C ILE A 285 32.95 10.58 -12.10
N LEU A 286 32.03 10.97 -11.21
CA LEU A 286 32.23 10.97 -9.74
C LEU A 286 31.76 9.66 -9.07
N GLU A 287 31.13 8.76 -9.82
CA GLU A 287 30.73 7.45 -9.33
C GLU A 287 31.95 6.57 -9.02
N PRO A 288 31.92 5.76 -7.95
CA PRO A 288 30.76 5.41 -7.12
C PRO A 288 30.57 6.30 -5.87
N TYR A 289 31.20 7.49 -5.81
CA TYR A 289 31.22 8.30 -4.59
C TYR A 289 30.12 9.36 -4.50
N ILE A 290 29.74 9.93 -5.65
CA ILE A 290 28.64 10.89 -5.80
C ILE A 290 27.76 10.47 -6.97
N PHE A 291 26.45 10.60 -6.78
CA PHE A 291 25.43 10.20 -7.73
C PHE A 291 24.50 11.38 -8.04
N GLU A 292 23.98 11.44 -9.26
CA GLU A 292 22.97 12.42 -9.64
C GLU A 292 21.56 11.88 -9.37
N LEU A 293 20.67 12.74 -8.86
CA LEU A 293 19.28 12.43 -8.58
C LEU A 293 18.53 11.96 -9.84
N ALA A 294 17.72 10.90 -9.69
CA ALA A 294 16.85 10.45 -10.77
C ALA A 294 15.81 11.52 -11.15
N ARG A 295 15.68 11.81 -12.45
CA ARG A 295 14.76 12.84 -12.96
C ARG A 295 13.31 12.62 -12.51
N ASP A 296 12.88 11.37 -12.40
CA ASP A 296 11.53 10.97 -12.00
C ASP A 296 11.10 11.46 -10.62
N VAL A 297 12.07 11.69 -9.72
CA VAL A 297 11.85 12.13 -8.33
C VAL A 297 12.38 13.53 -8.05
N ALA A 298 12.78 14.28 -9.09
CA ALA A 298 13.34 15.63 -8.95
C ALA A 298 12.37 16.63 -8.28
N ASP A 299 11.06 16.41 -8.44
CA ASP A 299 10.00 17.21 -7.81
C ASP A 299 10.08 17.21 -6.27
N PHE A 300 10.71 16.19 -5.67
CA PHE A 300 10.86 16.03 -4.23
C PHE A 300 12.22 16.50 -3.69
N SER A 301 13.03 17.15 -4.53
CA SER A 301 14.40 17.61 -4.19
C SER A 301 14.49 18.40 -2.89
N LYS A 302 13.49 19.23 -2.55
CA LYS A 302 13.47 20.01 -1.30
C LYS A 302 13.58 19.14 -0.06
N LEU A 303 12.81 18.05 0.00
CA LEU A 303 12.87 17.09 1.10
C LEU A 303 14.26 16.47 1.19
N PHE A 304 14.82 16.04 0.05
CA PHE A 304 16.13 15.40 0.05
C PHE A 304 17.23 16.36 0.49
N ILE A 305 17.16 17.64 0.11
CA ILE A 305 18.12 18.66 0.53
C ILE A 305 18.09 18.83 2.05
N GLU A 306 16.90 18.88 2.65
CA GLU A 306 16.78 18.93 4.11
C GLU A 306 17.32 17.67 4.81
N LEU A 307 17.22 16.52 4.15
CA LEU A 307 17.77 15.25 4.62
C LEU A 307 19.26 15.05 4.26
N GLY A 308 19.94 16.08 3.73
CA GLY A 308 21.40 16.09 3.53
C GLY A 308 21.86 16.02 2.08
N MET A 309 20.97 15.94 1.09
CA MET A 309 21.30 16.02 -0.34
C MET A 309 21.87 17.40 -0.69
N LYS A 310 22.85 17.43 -1.59
CA LYS A 310 23.44 18.69 -2.07
C LYS A 310 22.81 19.13 -3.39
N GLY A 311 22.77 20.44 -3.62
CA GLY A 311 22.21 21.00 -4.87
C GLY A 311 23.12 20.79 -6.07
N ASP A 312 24.43 20.95 -5.91
CA ASP A 312 25.46 20.78 -6.94
C ASP A 312 26.76 20.28 -6.27
N VAL A 313 27.76 19.97 -7.09
CA VAL A 313 29.10 19.59 -6.66
C VAL A 313 29.93 20.86 -6.40
N ASP A 314 29.97 21.28 -5.14
CA ASP A 314 30.82 22.39 -4.68
C ASP A 314 32.18 21.91 -4.15
N PHE A 315 33.01 22.85 -3.73
CA PHE A 315 34.30 22.56 -3.12
C PHE A 315 34.20 21.64 -1.89
N HIS A 316 33.19 21.83 -1.04
CA HIS A 316 33.02 21.04 0.17
C HIS A 316 32.68 19.59 -0.17
N VAL A 317 31.87 19.35 -1.19
CA VAL A 317 31.58 18.01 -1.72
C VAL A 317 32.87 17.36 -2.21
N LEU A 318 33.66 18.05 -3.04
CA LEU A 318 34.94 17.52 -3.55
C LEU A 318 35.93 17.21 -2.42
N LYS A 319 36.06 18.11 -1.45
CA LYS A 319 36.91 17.92 -0.27
C LYS A 319 36.47 16.71 0.55
N SER A 320 35.17 16.57 0.82
CA SER A 320 34.63 15.43 1.56
C SER A 320 34.87 14.11 0.82
N LEU A 321 34.83 14.13 -0.50
CA LEU A 321 35.08 12.97 -1.35
C LEU A 321 36.56 12.58 -1.32
N LEU A 322 37.49 13.54 -1.38
CA LEU A 322 38.93 13.28 -1.19
C LEU A 322 39.20 12.67 0.19
N GLN A 323 38.55 13.17 1.24
CA GLN A 323 38.66 12.61 2.59
C GLN A 323 38.14 11.17 2.67
N ARG A 324 37.03 10.85 1.98
CA ARG A 324 36.47 9.49 1.92
C ARG A 324 37.40 8.54 1.18
N ILE A 325 37.94 8.94 0.03
CA ILE A 325 38.94 8.15 -0.71
C ILE A 325 40.18 7.95 0.16
N SER A 326 40.67 9.00 0.84
CA SER A 326 41.81 8.87 1.74
C SER A 326 41.52 7.91 2.89
N ALA A 327 40.36 7.99 3.53
CA ALA A 327 39.99 7.14 4.67
C ALA A 327 39.96 5.65 4.29
N LYS A 328 39.43 5.33 3.09
CA LYS A 328 39.43 3.98 2.51
C LYS A 328 40.82 3.34 2.51
N TYR A 329 41.84 4.09 2.09
CA TYR A 329 43.21 3.59 1.99
C TYR A 329 44.05 3.72 3.27
N MET A 330 43.53 4.39 4.30
CA MET A 330 44.20 4.52 5.61
C MET A 330 43.73 3.45 6.61
N SER A 331 42.63 2.76 6.33
CA SER A 331 42.15 1.65 7.13
C SER A 331 43.00 0.40 6.89
N GLU A 332 43.66 -0.11 7.93
CA GLU A 332 44.46 -1.36 7.86
C GLU A 332 43.62 -2.61 7.50
N GLU A 333 42.29 -2.51 7.60
CA GLU A 333 41.34 -3.60 7.30
C GLU A 333 40.91 -3.66 5.83
N GLU A 334 41.15 -2.59 5.03
CA GLU A 334 40.77 -2.51 3.61
C GLU A 334 42.03 -2.57 2.72
N THR A 335 42.64 -3.75 2.58
CA THR A 335 43.59 -3.96 1.47
C THR A 335 42.85 -3.67 0.15
N PRO A 336 43.39 -2.86 -0.77
CA PRO A 336 42.76 -2.62 -2.08
C PRO A 336 42.52 -3.97 -2.76
N ALA A 337 41.26 -4.36 -2.93
CA ALA A 337 40.90 -5.68 -3.43
C ALA A 337 41.30 -5.87 -4.92
N ASP A 338 41.54 -4.77 -5.65
CA ASP A 338 41.85 -4.78 -7.09
C ASP A 338 42.77 -3.60 -7.48
N LYS A 339 43.81 -3.86 -8.28
CA LYS A 339 44.68 -2.82 -8.86
C LYS A 339 43.89 -1.84 -9.75
N ASN A 340 42.85 -2.32 -10.43
CA ASN A 340 42.00 -1.50 -11.30
C ASN A 340 41.18 -0.48 -10.50
N GLU A 341 40.75 -0.82 -9.29
CA GLU A 341 40.05 0.10 -8.41
C GLU A 341 40.97 1.21 -7.91
N LEU A 342 42.21 0.85 -7.54
CA LEU A 342 43.24 1.82 -7.15
C LEU A 342 43.55 2.82 -8.28
N GLU A 343 43.73 2.34 -9.51
CA GLU A 343 43.99 3.21 -10.68
C GLU A 343 42.82 4.17 -10.94
N LYS A 344 41.57 3.71 -10.76
CA LYS A 344 40.37 4.56 -10.88
C LYS A 344 40.32 5.63 -9.80
N ASP A 345 40.55 5.27 -8.54
CA ASP A 345 40.53 6.20 -7.41
C ASP A 345 41.65 7.24 -7.51
N GLN A 346 42.84 6.84 -7.99
CA GLN A 346 43.94 7.76 -8.29
C GLN A 346 43.60 8.74 -9.41
N THR A 347 43.01 8.24 -10.50
CA THR A 347 42.58 9.08 -11.64
C THR A 347 41.51 10.08 -11.20
N LEU A 348 40.54 9.62 -10.40
CA LEU A 348 39.49 10.47 -9.84
C LEU A 348 40.08 11.55 -8.92
N THR A 349 40.97 11.17 -8.00
CA THR A 349 41.69 12.09 -7.10
C THR A 349 42.42 13.19 -7.89
N TYR A 350 43.16 12.81 -8.92
CA TYR A 350 43.87 13.77 -9.79
C TYR A 350 42.90 14.75 -10.45
N ASN A 351 41.80 14.25 -11.01
CA ASN A 351 40.80 15.08 -11.67
C ASN A 351 40.13 16.07 -10.71
N ILE A 352 39.85 15.64 -9.47
CA ILE A 352 39.27 16.49 -8.43
C ILE A 352 40.24 17.60 -8.03
N LEU A 353 41.50 17.26 -7.78
CA LEU A 353 42.51 18.26 -7.44
C LEU A 353 42.67 19.29 -8.56
N LYS A 354 42.66 18.84 -9.82
CA LYS A 354 42.69 19.73 -10.98
C LYS A 354 41.46 20.66 -11.00
N SER A 355 40.25 20.13 -10.80
CA SER A 355 39.05 20.96 -10.72
C SER A 355 39.10 21.97 -9.58
N ILE A 356 39.61 21.58 -8.40
CA ILE A 356 39.76 22.48 -7.24
C ILE A 356 40.70 23.64 -7.56
N VAL A 357 41.82 23.36 -8.25
CA VAL A 357 42.76 24.40 -8.71
C VAL A 357 42.07 25.34 -9.71
N ASP A 358 41.32 24.79 -10.66
CA ASP A 358 40.61 25.55 -11.68
C ASP A 358 39.44 26.39 -11.12
N MET A 359 38.98 26.10 -9.89
CA MET A 359 37.93 26.84 -9.18
C MET A 359 38.43 28.11 -8.47
N GLU A 360 39.74 28.43 -8.52
CA GLU A 360 40.35 29.64 -7.93
C GLU A 360 40.03 29.85 -6.43
N ILE A 361 40.00 28.76 -5.67
CA ILE A 361 39.59 28.75 -4.26
C ILE A 361 40.63 29.46 -3.38
N ASN A 362 40.16 30.18 -2.35
CA ASN A 362 41.01 30.93 -1.43
C ASN A 362 42.02 30.00 -0.72
N LYS A 363 43.28 30.45 -0.63
CA LYS A 363 44.39 29.67 -0.04
C LYS A 363 44.12 29.19 1.40
N SER A 364 43.30 29.90 2.18
CA SER A 364 42.91 29.49 3.53
C SER A 364 42.11 28.18 3.53
N GLU A 365 41.26 27.95 2.54
CA GLU A 365 40.39 26.76 2.45
C GLU A 365 41.13 25.53 1.90
N LEU A 366 42.24 25.75 1.17
CA LEU A 366 43.10 24.70 0.61
C LEU A 366 43.98 24.00 1.66
N SER A 367 44.31 24.68 2.76
CA SER A 367 45.19 24.16 3.83
C SER A 367 44.62 22.93 4.59
N GLU A 368 43.34 22.64 4.39
CA GLU A 368 42.62 21.52 5.03
C GLU A 368 42.38 20.31 4.10
N ILE A 369 42.90 20.34 2.87
CA ILE A 369 42.75 19.22 1.92
C ILE A 369 43.75 18.12 2.28
N LEU A 370 43.25 16.93 2.57
CA LEU A 370 44.06 15.72 2.71
C LEU A 370 44.18 15.03 1.35
N ILE A 371 45.40 14.76 0.92
CA ILE A 371 45.66 14.06 -0.35
C ILE A 371 46.00 12.61 -0.04
N PRO A 372 45.32 11.64 -0.66
CA PRO A 372 45.76 10.25 -0.62
C PRO A 372 47.09 10.14 -1.36
N ILE A 373 48.21 10.08 -0.64
CA ILE A 373 49.53 9.82 -1.21
C ILE A 373 49.81 8.33 -0.98
N ASN A 374 50.08 7.60 -2.06
CA ASN A 374 50.67 6.27 -1.94
C ASN A 374 52.13 6.42 -1.52
N SER A 375 52.35 6.62 -0.23
CA SER A 375 53.68 6.70 0.31
C SER A 375 53.99 5.34 0.92
N SER A 376 54.82 4.55 0.24
CA SER A 376 55.54 3.43 0.83
C SER A 376 56.55 3.86 1.94
N ARG A 377 56.34 5.05 2.52
CA ARG A 377 57.01 5.64 3.68
C ARG A 377 56.07 6.68 4.28
N GLU A 378 55.75 6.49 5.55
CA GLU A 378 55.05 7.44 6.42
C GLU A 378 55.53 8.89 6.15
N GLU A 379 54.66 9.76 5.61
CA GLU A 379 54.68 11.20 5.85
C GLU A 379 53.45 11.86 5.17
N LEU A 380 52.50 12.33 5.99
CA LEU A 380 51.38 13.17 5.57
C LEU A 380 51.90 14.59 5.31
N HIS A 381 51.83 15.07 4.06
CA HIS A 381 52.00 16.50 3.79
C HIS A 381 50.64 17.20 3.72
N ARG A 382 50.47 18.18 4.62
CA ARG A 382 49.43 19.22 4.51
C ARG A 382 49.89 20.25 3.48
N PHE A 383 48.95 20.80 2.72
CA PHE A 383 49.22 21.95 1.86
C PHE A 383 49.50 23.22 2.67
#